data_AF-I0K1R8-F1
#
_entry.id   AF-I0K1R8-F1
#
_cell.length_a   1.000
_cell.length_b   1.000
_cell.length_c   1.000
_cell.angle_alpha   90.00
_cell.angle_beta   90.00
_cell.angle_gamma   90.00
#
_symmetry.space_group_name_H-M   'P 1'
#
loop_
_entity.id
_entity.type
_entity.pdbx_description
1 polymer ?
#
loop_
_entity_poly.entity_id
_entity_poly.type
_entity_poly.pdbx_seq_one_letter_code
_entity_poly.pdbx_strand_id
1 'polypeptide(L)'
;MPPRGLAPYSLRCSRLACKASGPRWPTPWSRCAASDRASSGCRIAFNCLTFNGITFSKKEMTEAVFAFRINVEKPVAGAVYGLQKGSGNDYETVQQQTASSEALTFTIALSAKRTKEGDLVLYGPFCQGPPHNRFLYLDIGSYAGQGNAPFSGRLKIPLPKLADELSSAAVAGRTLVATVYGTNEKTGRPVGGTGKPVDGWKPDRR
;
A
#
# COMPACT_ATOMS: atom_id res chain seq x y z
N MET A 1 45.88 -1.62 45.49
CA MET A 1 46.84 -0.56 45.11
C MET A 1 47.32 -0.83 43.70
N PRO A 2 46.86 -0.02 42.74
CA PRO A 2 47.74 0.88 41.97
C PRO A 2 47.22 2.35 41.95
N PRO A 3 48.00 3.32 41.41
CA PRO A 3 47.92 4.74 41.79
C PRO A 3 47.24 5.69 40.77
N ARG A 4 46.76 6.81 41.33
CA ARG A 4 46.84 8.25 40.98
C ARG A 4 47.08 8.70 39.51
N GLY A 5 46.31 9.72 39.11
CA GLY A 5 46.67 10.76 38.11
C GLY A 5 45.53 11.09 37.12
N LEU A 6 44.58 11.98 37.44
CA LEU A 6 44.56 13.46 37.22
C LEU A 6 44.44 13.94 35.74
N ALA A 7 43.19 14.29 35.39
CA ALA A 7 42.73 15.58 34.84
C ALA A 7 42.92 15.88 33.31
N PRO A 8 42.38 17.01 32.76
CA PRO A 8 41.12 17.01 32.01
C PRO A 8 41.21 17.75 30.64
N TYR A 9 40.26 17.53 29.72
CA TYR A 9 40.08 18.44 28.57
C TYR A 9 38.61 18.82 28.39
N SER A 10 38.34 20.05 28.80
CA SER A 10 37.16 20.83 28.42
C SER A 10 37.39 21.47 27.05
N LEU A 11 36.42 21.38 26.14
CA LEU A 11 36.32 22.30 25.01
C LEU A 11 34.95 22.99 25.03
N ARG A 12 35.02 24.30 25.23
CA ARG A 12 33.94 25.28 25.15
C ARG A 12 33.44 25.36 23.71
N CYS A 13 32.12 25.36 23.52
CA CYS A 13 31.51 25.84 22.30
C CYS A 13 31.06 27.29 22.53
N SER A 14 31.83 28.24 22.00
CA SER A 14 31.55 29.68 22.08
C SER A 14 30.61 30.09 20.94
N ARG A 15 29.68 30.99 21.27
CA ARG A 15 28.77 31.70 20.37
C ARG A 15 29.50 32.40 19.22
N LEU A 16 28.92 32.36 18.02
CA LEU A 16 29.03 33.43 17.05
C LEU A 16 27.63 33.76 16.50
N ALA A 17 27.25 35.02 16.73
CA ALA A 17 26.05 35.65 16.23
C ALA A 17 26.27 36.08 14.77
N CYS A 18 25.23 35.99 13.94
CA CYS A 18 25.14 36.73 12.68
C CYS A 18 23.82 37.50 12.66
N LYS A 19 23.93 38.83 12.67
CA LYS A 19 22.86 39.82 12.45
C LYS A 19 23.32 40.72 11.32
N ALA A 20 22.54 40.79 10.23
CA ALA A 20 22.46 41.85 9.22
C ALA A 20 21.44 41.34 8.16
N SER A 21 20.23 41.87 7.91
CA SER A 21 19.68 43.23 7.71
C SER A 21 19.26 43.44 6.24
N GLY A 22 17.96 43.23 5.94
CA GLY A 22 17.15 43.82 4.83
C GLY A 22 17.52 43.48 3.37
N PRO A 23 16.71 43.87 2.34
CA PRO A 23 15.48 44.69 2.32
C PRO A 23 14.24 43.97 1.73
N ARG A 24 13.00 44.24 2.17
CA ARG A 24 12.05 45.33 1.80
C ARG A 24 11.34 45.09 0.45
N TRP A 25 10.08 44.64 0.54
CA TRP A 25 9.07 44.60 -0.51
C TRP A 25 8.82 45.97 -1.14
N PRO A 26 8.39 46.00 -2.42
CA PRO A 26 7.20 46.80 -2.72
C PRO A 26 6.23 46.09 -3.68
N THR A 27 4.94 46.12 -3.31
CA THR A 27 3.85 46.34 -4.28
C THR A 27 3.94 47.79 -4.77
N PRO A 28 3.57 48.10 -6.03
CA PRO A 28 2.23 48.65 -6.23
C PRO A 28 1.56 48.27 -7.56
N TRP A 29 0.23 48.38 -7.57
CA TRP A 29 -0.58 48.52 -8.78
C TRP A 29 -0.12 49.72 -9.61
N SER A 30 -0.09 49.55 -10.93
CA SER A 30 -0.47 50.57 -11.91
C SER A 30 -0.85 49.88 -13.23
N ARG A 31 -2.12 50.06 -13.61
CA ARG A 31 -2.63 49.76 -14.95
C ARG A 31 -2.07 50.82 -15.91
N CYS A 32 -1.46 50.39 -17.00
CA CYS A 32 -1.38 51.18 -18.24
C CYS A 32 -1.90 50.29 -19.37
N ALA A 33 -2.98 50.74 -20.00
CA ALA A 33 -3.54 50.16 -21.19
C ALA A 33 -2.80 50.69 -22.44
N ALA A 34 -2.75 49.82 -23.45
CA ALA A 34 -2.65 50.07 -24.89
C ALA A 34 -1.48 50.91 -25.43
N SER A 35 -0.66 50.27 -26.27
CA SER A 35 -0.32 50.79 -27.60
C SER A 35 0.33 49.69 -28.43
N ASP A 36 -0.35 49.32 -29.51
CA ASP A 36 0.19 48.54 -30.62
C ASP A 36 1.53 49.10 -31.15
N ARG A 37 2.43 48.22 -31.57
CA ARG A 37 2.85 48.03 -32.98
C ARG A 37 4.24 47.38 -33.05
N ALA A 38 4.28 46.24 -33.75
CA ALA A 38 5.36 45.67 -34.55
C ALA A 38 6.81 45.62 -33.99
N SER A 39 7.35 44.40 -33.95
CA SER A 39 8.50 43.92 -34.75
C SER A 39 9.48 43.07 -33.94
N SER A 40 9.72 41.86 -34.47
CA SER A 40 11.01 41.17 -34.47
C SER A 40 11.69 40.86 -33.12
N GLY A 41 11.57 39.61 -32.68
CA GLY A 41 12.61 39.01 -31.84
C GLY A 41 12.16 37.93 -30.86
N CYS A 42 12.88 36.80 -30.92
CA CYS A 42 13.24 36.00 -29.76
C CYS A 42 12.10 35.22 -29.05
N ARG A 43 11.87 33.97 -29.48
CA ARG A 43 11.35 32.92 -28.60
C ARG A 43 12.51 32.08 -28.07
N ILE A 44 13.10 32.62 -27.01
CA ILE A 44 13.47 31.95 -25.77
C ILE A 44 13.63 30.42 -25.90
N ALA A 45 14.88 30.01 -26.15
CA ALA A 45 15.38 28.69 -25.81
C ALA A 45 15.43 28.59 -24.28
N PHE A 46 14.45 27.91 -23.67
CA PHE A 46 14.54 27.53 -22.26
C PHE A 46 15.30 26.20 -22.15
N ASN A 47 16.61 26.35 -21.91
CA ASN A 47 17.50 25.45 -21.18
C ASN A 47 17.23 23.95 -21.29
N CYS A 48 17.72 23.39 -22.39
CA CYS A 48 18.36 22.08 -22.36
C CYS A 48 19.66 22.20 -21.52
N LEU A 49 19.60 21.85 -20.23
CA LEU A 49 20.79 21.60 -19.43
C LEU A 49 21.19 20.14 -19.62
N THR A 50 22.00 19.89 -20.64
CA THR A 50 22.79 18.65 -20.76
C THR A 50 23.87 18.67 -19.67
N PHE A 51 23.63 17.94 -18.58
CA PHE A 51 24.66 17.59 -17.61
C PHE A 51 24.97 16.10 -17.75
N ASN A 52 26.13 15.78 -18.35
CA ASN A 52 26.76 14.45 -18.40
C ASN A 52 25.96 13.26 -18.93
N GLY A 53 25.11 13.42 -19.96
CA GLY A 53 24.74 12.30 -20.85
C GLY A 53 24.06 11.07 -20.22
N ILE A 54 23.72 11.09 -18.93
CA ILE A 54 22.93 10.06 -18.28
C ILE A 54 21.50 10.59 -18.27
N THR A 55 20.76 10.29 -19.32
CA THR A 55 19.31 10.23 -19.21
C THR A 55 19.03 9.18 -18.14
N PHE A 56 18.65 9.64 -16.93
CA PHE A 56 17.93 8.79 -16.00
C PHE A 56 16.59 8.48 -16.66
N SER A 57 16.61 7.45 -17.51
CA SER A 57 15.40 6.83 -18.02
C SER A 57 14.56 6.52 -16.79
N LYS A 58 13.38 7.13 -16.72
CA LYS A 58 12.39 6.88 -15.69
C LYS A 58 12.13 5.38 -15.75
N LYS A 59 12.83 4.62 -14.90
CA LYS A 59 12.81 3.15 -14.84
C LYS A 59 11.35 2.76 -14.93
N GLU A 60 10.94 2.20 -16.07
CA GLU A 60 9.57 1.75 -16.26
C GLU A 60 9.32 0.75 -15.14
N MET A 61 8.53 1.18 -14.15
CA MET A 61 7.97 0.27 -13.17
C MET A 61 6.98 -0.58 -13.95
N THR A 62 7.41 -1.77 -14.35
CA THR A 62 6.53 -2.80 -14.85
C THR A 62 5.48 -3.07 -13.79
N GLU A 63 4.28 -2.52 -14.00
CA GLU A 63 3.09 -2.79 -13.21
C GLU A 63 2.49 -4.08 -13.76
N ALA A 64 2.61 -5.16 -12.99
CA ALA A 64 2.00 -6.45 -13.31
C ALA A 64 0.67 -6.57 -12.56
N VAL A 65 -0.32 -7.25 -13.14
CA VAL A 65 -1.58 -7.56 -12.45
C VAL A 65 -1.60 -9.05 -12.13
N PHE A 66 -1.84 -9.38 -10.85
CA PHE A 66 -1.89 -10.75 -10.37
C PHE A 66 -3.27 -11.08 -9.84
N ALA A 67 -3.76 -12.28 -10.20
CA ALA A 67 -5.03 -12.80 -9.72
C ALA A 67 -4.83 -13.59 -8.42
N PHE A 68 -5.63 -13.28 -7.41
CA PHE A 68 -5.68 -13.96 -6.13
C PHE A 68 -7.08 -14.51 -5.91
N ARG A 69 -7.16 -15.70 -5.32
CA ARG A 69 -8.41 -16.36 -4.92
C ARG A 69 -8.31 -16.77 -3.46
N ILE A 70 -9.34 -16.47 -2.69
CA ILE A 70 -9.45 -16.81 -1.28
C ILE A 70 -10.64 -17.75 -1.13
N ASN A 71 -10.38 -18.93 -0.59
CA ASN A 71 -11.39 -19.92 -0.27
C ASN A 71 -11.62 -19.89 1.24
N VAL A 72 -12.84 -19.59 1.67
CA VAL A 72 -13.24 -19.63 3.07
C VAL A 72 -13.93 -20.95 3.34
N GLU A 73 -13.22 -21.85 4.02
CA GLU A 73 -13.75 -23.15 4.40
C GLU A 73 -14.51 -23.10 5.72
N LYS A 74 -15.57 -23.92 5.81
CA LYS A 74 -16.47 -23.97 6.97
C LYS A 74 -16.93 -22.57 7.42
N PRO A 75 -17.58 -21.76 6.55
CA PRO A 75 -18.09 -20.47 6.98
C PRO A 75 -19.27 -20.64 7.95
N VAL A 76 -19.54 -19.61 8.77
CA VAL A 76 -20.68 -19.66 9.69
C VAL A 76 -21.97 -19.47 8.90
N ALA A 77 -22.83 -20.48 8.89
CA ALA A 77 -24.11 -20.44 8.19
C ALA A 77 -24.94 -19.20 8.60
N GLY A 78 -25.47 -18.51 7.61
CA GLY A 78 -26.27 -17.28 7.79
C GLY A 78 -25.46 -16.00 8.00
N ALA A 79 -24.13 -16.06 8.08
CA ALA A 79 -23.29 -14.86 8.11
C ALA A 79 -22.96 -14.37 6.69
N VAL A 80 -22.99 -13.06 6.48
CA VAL A 80 -22.53 -12.42 5.24
C VAL A 80 -21.04 -12.13 5.35
N TYR A 81 -20.30 -12.50 4.31
CA TYR A 81 -18.87 -12.22 4.16
C TYR A 81 -18.67 -11.31 2.95
N GLY A 82 -17.74 -10.36 3.03
CA GLY A 82 -17.42 -9.49 1.89
C GLY A 82 -16.01 -8.92 1.99
N LEU A 83 -15.44 -8.54 0.84
CA LEU A 83 -14.10 -7.97 0.77
C LEU A 83 -14.11 -6.48 1.00
N GLN A 84 -13.20 -6.00 1.85
CA GLN A 84 -13.06 -4.57 2.11
C GLN A 84 -12.24 -3.91 0.98
N LYS A 85 -12.84 -2.94 0.29
CA LYS A 85 -12.19 -2.07 -0.69
C LYS A 85 -12.03 -0.67 -0.11
N GLY A 86 -10.80 -0.17 -0.08
CA GLY A 86 -10.47 1.11 0.54
C GLY A 86 -10.05 0.97 2.01
N SER A 87 -9.64 2.09 2.60
CA SER A 87 -9.01 2.16 3.92
C SER A 87 -9.69 3.20 4.80
N GLY A 88 -9.60 3.02 6.12
CA GLY A 88 -10.13 3.99 7.08
C GLY A 88 -11.64 3.90 7.19
N ASN A 89 -12.32 5.06 7.21
CA ASN A 89 -13.77 5.15 7.32
C ASN A 89 -14.47 5.14 5.96
N ASP A 90 -13.76 5.45 4.88
CA ASP A 90 -14.28 5.51 3.51
C ASP A 90 -14.02 4.20 2.76
N TYR A 91 -14.45 3.08 3.34
CA TYR A 91 -14.34 1.77 2.70
C TYR A 91 -15.71 1.27 2.22
N GLU A 92 -15.67 0.47 1.17
CA GLU A 92 -16.81 -0.21 0.58
C GLU A 92 -16.60 -1.72 0.70
N THR A 93 -17.63 -2.46 1.11
CA THR A 93 -17.59 -3.92 1.08
C THR A 93 -18.08 -4.42 -0.27
N VAL A 94 -17.26 -5.19 -0.99
CA VAL A 94 -17.58 -5.75 -2.31
C VAL A 94 -17.59 -7.28 -2.29
N GLN A 95 -18.14 -7.89 -3.33
CA GLN A 95 -18.26 -9.36 -3.46
C GLN A 95 -18.92 -10.00 -2.23
N GLN A 96 -19.98 -9.38 -1.71
CA GLN A 96 -20.73 -9.90 -0.57
C GLN A 96 -21.36 -11.25 -0.92
N GLN A 97 -21.16 -12.24 -0.04
CA GLN A 97 -21.67 -13.59 -0.17
C GLN A 97 -22.23 -14.05 1.17
N THR A 98 -23.44 -14.60 1.16
CA THR A 98 -24.06 -15.20 2.35
C THR A 98 -23.61 -16.64 2.47
N ALA A 99 -23.03 -16.99 3.61
CA ALA A 99 -22.63 -18.36 3.91
C ALA A 99 -23.84 -19.25 4.12
N SER A 100 -23.92 -20.35 3.38
CA SER A 100 -24.91 -21.41 3.59
C SER A 100 -24.25 -22.59 4.34
N SER A 101 -23.48 -23.41 3.62
CA SER A 101 -22.67 -24.51 4.15
C SER A 101 -21.47 -24.84 3.25
N GLU A 102 -21.43 -24.28 2.04
CA GLU A 102 -20.36 -24.44 1.07
C GLU A 102 -19.21 -23.47 1.33
N ALA A 103 -18.04 -23.78 0.77
CA ALA A 103 -16.89 -22.88 0.84
C ALA A 103 -17.15 -21.61 0.00
N LEU A 104 -16.94 -20.44 0.61
CA LEU A 104 -17.05 -19.17 -0.12
C LEU A 104 -15.77 -18.89 -0.89
N THR A 105 -15.90 -18.38 -2.10
CA THR A 105 -14.75 -18.07 -2.96
C THR A 105 -14.74 -16.60 -3.32
N PHE A 106 -13.63 -15.92 -3.05
CA PHE A 106 -13.43 -14.51 -3.40
C PHE A 106 -12.28 -14.39 -4.37
N THR A 107 -12.47 -13.67 -5.48
CA THR A 107 -11.41 -13.50 -6.49
C THR A 107 -11.10 -12.03 -6.67
N ILE A 108 -9.83 -11.67 -6.55
CA ILE A 108 -9.36 -10.28 -6.67
C ILE A 108 -8.18 -10.20 -7.62
N ALA A 109 -8.06 -9.05 -8.29
CA ALA A 109 -6.88 -8.70 -9.05
C ALA A 109 -6.13 -7.60 -8.28
N LEU A 110 -4.84 -7.79 -8.05
CA LEU A 110 -3.97 -6.83 -7.39
C LEU A 110 -2.82 -6.44 -8.31
N SER A 111 -2.50 -5.16 -8.35
CA SER A 111 -1.31 -4.68 -9.06
C SER A 111 -0.06 -4.97 -8.22
N ALA A 112 1.01 -5.42 -8.85
CA ALA A 112 2.32 -5.56 -8.24
C ALA A 112 3.32 -4.62 -8.92
N LYS A 113 4.17 -4.01 -8.10
CA LYS A 113 5.26 -3.15 -8.59
C LYS A 113 6.58 -3.68 -8.06
N ARG A 114 7.57 -3.69 -8.93
CA ARG A 114 8.94 -4.06 -8.57
C ARG A 114 9.63 -2.86 -7.90
N THR A 115 10.16 -3.06 -6.71
CA THR A 115 10.93 -2.03 -6.00
C THR A 115 12.33 -1.88 -6.60
N LYS A 116 13.07 -0.86 -6.16
CA LYS A 116 14.47 -0.67 -6.58
C LYS A 116 15.37 -1.84 -6.18
N GLU A 117 15.02 -2.51 -5.09
CA GLU A 117 15.71 -3.68 -4.51
C GLU A 117 15.38 -4.99 -5.26
N GLY A 118 14.42 -4.96 -6.19
CA GLY A 118 14.01 -6.13 -6.99
C GLY A 118 12.78 -6.88 -6.46
N ASP A 119 12.35 -6.56 -5.23
CA ASP A 119 11.17 -7.15 -4.59
C ASP A 119 9.87 -6.77 -5.30
N LEU A 120 8.94 -7.72 -5.43
CA LEU A 120 7.59 -7.46 -5.91
C LEU A 120 6.66 -7.13 -4.74
N VAL A 121 6.17 -5.89 -4.72
CA VAL A 121 5.24 -5.41 -3.69
C VAL A 121 3.85 -5.28 -4.29
N LEU A 122 2.85 -5.81 -3.56
CA LEU A 122 1.44 -5.73 -3.91
C LEU A 122 0.83 -4.37 -3.52
N TYR A 123 0.00 -3.86 -4.43
CA TYR A 123 -0.73 -2.61 -4.35
C TYR A 123 -2.15 -2.81 -4.88
N GLY A 124 -3.04 -1.90 -4.50
CA GLY A 124 -4.43 -1.90 -4.93
C GLY A 124 -5.33 -1.41 -3.82
N PRO A 125 -6.61 -1.15 -4.14
CA PRO A 125 -7.57 -0.63 -3.16
C PRO A 125 -7.91 -1.65 -2.06
N PHE A 126 -7.66 -2.94 -2.30
CA PHE A 126 -7.88 -4.02 -1.34
C PHE A 126 -6.70 -4.26 -0.40
N CYS A 127 -5.49 -3.81 -0.78
CA CYS A 127 -4.26 -4.05 -0.03
C CYS A 127 -4.11 -3.07 1.11
N GLN A 128 -3.99 -3.60 2.33
CA GLN A 128 -3.80 -2.82 3.55
C GLN A 128 -2.44 -3.14 4.20
N GLY A 129 -2.00 -2.26 5.10
CA GLY A 129 -0.76 -2.44 5.88
C GLY A 129 0.51 -1.94 5.16
N PRO A 130 1.68 -2.07 5.80
CA PRO A 130 2.95 -1.61 5.24
C PRO A 130 3.42 -2.50 4.06
N PRO A 131 4.31 -2.01 3.18
CA PRO A 131 4.78 -2.74 2.00
C PRO A 131 5.33 -4.16 2.26
N HIS A 132 5.94 -4.38 3.43
CA HIS A 132 6.54 -5.65 3.82
C HIS A 132 5.56 -6.63 4.47
N ASN A 133 4.37 -6.17 4.89
CA ASN A 133 3.37 -7.00 5.53
C ASN A 133 1.97 -6.58 5.07
N ARG A 134 1.70 -6.83 3.79
CA ARG A 134 0.41 -6.52 3.18
C ARG A 134 -0.62 -7.56 3.59
N PHE A 135 -1.85 -7.12 3.76
CA PHE A 135 -2.97 -8.00 4.07
C PHE A 135 -4.26 -7.47 3.44
N LEU A 136 -5.26 -8.34 3.38
CA LEU A 136 -6.61 -8.04 2.93
C LEU A 136 -7.55 -8.08 4.14
N TYR A 137 -8.61 -7.28 4.09
CA TYR A 137 -9.72 -7.40 5.04
C TYR A 137 -10.88 -8.13 4.38
N LEU A 138 -11.41 -9.10 5.12
CA LEU A 138 -12.69 -9.74 4.85
C LEU A 138 -13.64 -9.38 5.99
N ASP A 139 -14.66 -8.61 5.66
CA ASP A 139 -15.72 -8.18 6.57
C ASP A 139 -16.72 -9.32 6.77
N ILE A 140 -17.25 -9.41 7.99
CA ILE A 140 -18.21 -10.45 8.39
C ILE A 140 -19.36 -9.80 9.17
N GLY A 141 -20.59 -10.19 8.83
CA GLY A 141 -21.80 -9.78 9.54
C GLY A 141 -22.11 -8.30 9.31
N SER A 142 -22.29 -7.54 10.40
CA SER A 142 -22.68 -6.12 10.29
C SER A 142 -21.63 -5.27 9.56
N TYR A 143 -20.34 -5.63 9.63
CA TYR A 143 -19.30 -4.96 8.84
C TYR A 143 -19.44 -5.23 7.35
N ALA A 144 -19.99 -6.39 6.98
CA ALA A 144 -20.31 -6.70 5.59
C ALA A 144 -21.70 -6.19 5.19
N GLY A 145 -22.36 -5.33 5.99
CA GLY A 145 -23.67 -4.75 5.69
C GLY A 145 -24.88 -5.63 6.07
N GLN A 146 -24.68 -6.72 6.81
CA GLN A 146 -25.80 -7.55 7.27
C GLN A 146 -26.55 -6.88 8.43
N GLY A 147 -27.84 -6.62 8.24
CA GLY A 147 -28.73 -6.18 9.32
C GLY A 147 -28.93 -7.27 10.37
N ASN A 148 -28.92 -6.90 11.65
CA ASN A 148 -29.11 -7.81 12.79
C ASN A 148 -28.18 -9.05 12.77
N ALA A 149 -26.93 -8.87 12.35
CA ALA A 149 -25.99 -9.99 12.31
C ALA A 149 -25.74 -10.55 13.72
N PRO A 150 -25.83 -11.88 13.94
CA PRO A 150 -25.57 -12.48 15.24
C PRO A 150 -24.11 -12.33 15.67
N PHE A 151 -23.22 -12.18 14.69
CA PHE A 151 -21.79 -11.97 14.89
C PHE A 151 -21.30 -10.92 13.92
N SER A 152 -20.35 -10.10 14.35
CA SER A 152 -19.66 -9.13 13.51
C SER A 152 -18.16 -9.26 13.74
N GLY A 153 -17.40 -9.26 12.66
CA GLY A 153 -15.95 -9.39 12.74
C GLY A 153 -15.27 -8.94 11.46
N ARG A 154 -13.95 -8.78 11.55
CA ARG A 154 -13.09 -8.58 10.38
C ARG A 154 -11.94 -9.56 10.45
N LEU A 155 -11.66 -10.19 9.32
CA LEU A 155 -10.59 -11.14 9.15
C LEU A 155 -9.48 -10.51 8.31
N LYS A 156 -8.28 -10.43 8.90
CA LYS A 156 -7.04 -10.05 8.23
C LYS A 156 -6.44 -11.28 7.59
N ILE A 157 -6.33 -11.27 6.28
CA ILE A 157 -5.71 -12.33 5.50
C ILE A 157 -4.36 -11.82 5.02
N PRO A 158 -3.23 -12.30 5.58
CA PRO A 158 -1.92 -11.86 5.14
C PRO A 158 -1.68 -12.28 3.69
N LEU A 159 -1.19 -11.33 2.89
CA LEU A 159 -0.73 -11.60 1.54
C LEU A 159 0.66 -12.24 1.59
N PRO A 160 1.01 -13.11 0.63
CA PRO A 160 2.32 -13.73 0.65
C PRO A 160 3.37 -12.70 0.27
N LYS A 161 4.57 -12.85 0.81
CA LYS A 161 5.73 -12.22 0.17
C LYS A 161 5.93 -12.95 -1.16
N LEU A 162 5.87 -12.21 -2.28
CA LEU A 162 6.06 -12.77 -3.61
C LEU A 162 7.54 -13.15 -3.78
N ALA A 163 7.92 -14.34 -3.32
CA ALA A 163 9.19 -14.97 -3.64
C ALA A 163 9.24 -15.39 -5.12
N ASP A 164 10.42 -15.72 -5.63
CA ASP A 164 10.66 -16.00 -7.06
C ASP A 164 9.71 -17.09 -7.63
N GLU A 165 9.35 -18.11 -6.85
CA GLU A 165 8.42 -19.17 -7.29
C GLU A 165 6.97 -18.69 -7.43
N LEU A 166 6.46 -17.94 -6.45
CA LEU A 166 5.09 -17.41 -6.52
C LEU A 166 4.98 -16.29 -7.56
N SER A 167 6.03 -15.48 -7.68
CA SER A 167 6.09 -14.42 -8.69
C SER A 167 6.19 -14.98 -10.10
N SER A 168 6.99 -16.02 -10.35
CA SER A 168 7.04 -16.68 -11.67
C SER A 168 5.70 -17.31 -12.05
N ALA A 169 5.02 -17.98 -11.11
CA ALA A 169 3.68 -18.49 -11.35
C ALA A 169 2.66 -17.38 -11.63
N ALA A 170 2.70 -16.29 -10.88
CA ALA A 170 1.80 -15.15 -11.07
C ALA A 170 2.08 -14.40 -12.39
N VAL A 171 3.35 -14.27 -12.78
CA VAL A 171 3.77 -13.72 -14.08
C VAL A 171 3.35 -14.63 -15.23
N ALA A 172 3.36 -15.95 -15.05
CA ALA A 172 2.80 -16.91 -15.99
C ALA A 172 1.25 -16.87 -16.06
N GLY A 173 0.60 -15.93 -15.37
CA GLY A 173 -0.85 -15.74 -15.38
C GLY A 173 -1.61 -16.72 -14.49
N ARG A 174 -0.93 -17.48 -13.63
CA ARG A 174 -1.61 -18.40 -12.70
C ARG A 174 -2.25 -17.63 -11.55
N THR A 175 -3.45 -18.06 -11.17
CA THR A 175 -4.13 -17.51 -9.99
C THR A 175 -3.49 -18.06 -8.73
N LEU A 176 -3.17 -17.19 -7.77
CA LEU A 176 -2.70 -17.62 -6.45
C LEU A 176 -3.90 -17.88 -5.55
N VAL A 177 -3.98 -19.07 -4.96
CA VAL A 177 -5.09 -19.52 -4.12
C VAL A 177 -4.63 -19.65 -2.67
N ALA A 178 -5.42 -19.15 -1.74
CA ALA A 178 -5.27 -19.39 -0.30
C ALA A 178 -6.58 -19.88 0.31
N THR A 179 -6.47 -20.82 1.24
CA THR A 179 -7.60 -21.32 2.02
C THR A 179 -7.52 -20.78 3.45
N VAL A 180 -8.63 -20.25 3.96
CA VAL A 180 -8.78 -19.75 5.34
C VAL A 180 -10.02 -20.37 5.98
N TYR A 181 -9.98 -20.61 7.30
CA TYR A 181 -11.17 -21.06 8.02
C TYR A 181 -12.08 -19.87 8.36
N GLY A 182 -13.36 -20.01 8.03
CA GLY A 182 -14.40 -19.02 8.33
C GLY A 182 -14.93 -19.09 9.76
N THR A 183 -14.79 -20.26 10.42
CA THR A 183 -15.30 -20.54 11.78
C THR A 183 -14.17 -20.97 12.70
N ASN A 184 -14.21 -20.50 13.95
CA ASN A 184 -13.32 -20.99 15.00
C ASN A 184 -13.88 -22.29 15.59
N GLU A 185 -13.14 -23.39 15.49
CA GLU A 185 -13.58 -24.71 15.95
C GLU A 185 -13.89 -24.77 17.46
N LYS A 186 -13.28 -23.89 18.27
CA LYS A 186 -13.50 -23.86 19.73
C LYS A 186 -14.75 -23.11 20.15
N THR A 187 -15.16 -22.08 19.39
CA THR A 187 -16.25 -21.18 19.79
C THR A 187 -17.45 -21.24 18.86
N GLY A 188 -17.32 -21.85 17.67
CA GLY A 188 -18.36 -21.88 16.64
C GLY A 188 -18.67 -20.50 16.04
N ARG A 189 -17.91 -19.46 16.39
CA ARG A 189 -18.08 -18.09 15.91
C ARG A 189 -17.22 -17.83 14.69
N PRO A 190 -17.53 -16.80 13.89
CA PRO A 190 -16.67 -16.42 12.78
C PRO A 190 -15.26 -16.09 13.29
N VAL A 191 -14.23 -16.46 12.52
CA VAL A 191 -12.85 -16.10 12.85
C VAL A 191 -12.70 -14.58 12.69
N GLY A 192 -12.50 -13.89 13.81
CA GLY A 192 -12.12 -12.48 13.85
C GLY A 192 -10.62 -12.33 14.09
N GLY A 193 -10.02 -11.25 13.60
CA GLY A 193 -8.61 -10.93 13.84
C GLY A 193 -7.72 -11.33 12.66
N THR A 194 -6.75 -12.22 12.85
CA THR A 194 -5.81 -12.64 11.80
C THR A 194 -6.05 -14.10 11.41
N GLY A 195 -6.51 -14.33 10.18
CA GLY A 195 -6.70 -15.65 9.60
C GLY A 195 -5.45 -16.05 8.84
N LYS A 196 -4.60 -16.88 9.44
CA LYS A 196 -3.47 -17.45 8.71
C LYS A 196 -4.02 -18.46 7.68
N PRO A 197 -3.63 -18.35 6.40
CA PRO A 197 -3.98 -19.36 5.41
C PRO A 197 -3.47 -20.73 5.84
N VAL A 198 -4.30 -21.76 5.69
CA VAL A 198 -4.03 -23.13 6.17
C VAL A 198 -2.80 -23.72 5.49
N ASP A 199 -2.76 -23.63 4.16
CA ASP A 199 -1.66 -24.14 3.33
C ASP A 199 -0.71 -23.03 2.85
N GLY A 200 -0.87 -21.81 3.35
CA GLY A 200 -0.28 -20.64 2.70
C GLY A 200 -0.92 -20.31 1.35
N TRP A 201 -0.22 -19.52 0.54
CA TRP A 201 -0.62 -19.19 -0.82
C TRP A 201 0.06 -20.14 -1.80
N LYS A 202 -0.72 -20.75 -2.69
CA LYS A 202 -0.24 -21.70 -3.70
C LYS A 202 -0.78 -21.34 -5.08
N PRO A 203 -0.02 -21.54 -6.16
CA PRO A 203 -0.57 -21.38 -7.51
C PRO A 203 -1.68 -22.40 -7.75
N ASP A 204 -2.74 -21.99 -8.44
CA ASP A 204 -3.82 -22.86 -8.88
C ASP A 204 -3.23 -23.95 -9.79
N ARG A 205 -3.64 -25.20 -9.59
CA ARG A 205 -3.07 -26.38 -10.30
C ARG A 205 -3.77 -26.65 -11.64
N ARG A 206 -4.40 -25.65 -12.24
CA ARG A 206 -5.09 -25.78 -13.53
C ARG A 206 -4.12 -25.83 -14.70
#